data_AF-A0A160DXT8-F1
#
_entry.id   AF-A0A160DXT8-F1
#
_cell.length_a   1.000
_cell.length_b   1.000
_cell.length_c   1.000
_cell.angle_alpha   90.00
_cell.angle_beta   90.00
_cell.angle_gamma   90.00
#
_symmetry.space_group_name_H-M   'P 1'
#
loop_
_entity.id
_entity.type
_entity.pdbx_description
1 polymer ?
#
loop_
_entity_poly.entity_id
_entity_poly.type
_entity_poly.pdbx_seq_one_letter_code
_entity_poly.pdbx_strand_id
1 'polypeptide(L)'
;MSSDAVPLWRCMAVIEVGDHIDRLDELIREDGLHYRLVPCASSPKGFLWYELHVDSSGSEHRAARTAWAILWAIKRLAADGVVTDLRIVTGAEWLHVPPSALPRIDVDISGAAHH
;
A
#
# COMPACT_ATOMS: atom_id res chain seq x y z
N MET A 1 -24.45 0.98 12.54
CA MET A 1 -23.50 1.58 13.50
C MET A 1 -22.11 1.21 13.03
N SER A 2 -21.45 2.09 12.27
CA SER A 2 -20.05 1.89 11.88
C SER A 2 -19.23 1.92 13.16
N SER A 3 -18.64 0.79 13.54
CA SER A 3 -17.62 0.77 14.57
C SER A 3 -16.48 1.64 14.03
N ASP A 4 -16.19 2.77 14.67
CA ASP A 4 -14.94 3.51 14.50
C ASP A 4 -13.80 2.63 15.04
N ALA A 5 -13.52 1.55 14.31
CA ALA A 5 -12.38 0.71 14.60
C ALA A 5 -11.15 1.58 14.36
N VAL A 6 -10.38 1.79 15.42
CA VAL A 6 -9.09 2.48 15.32
C VAL A 6 -8.25 1.73 14.27
N PRO A 7 -7.73 2.41 13.23
CA PRO A 7 -6.95 1.75 12.20
C PRO A 7 -5.76 1.03 12.80
N LEU A 8 -5.59 -0.25 12.43
CA LEU A 8 -4.44 -1.03 12.85
C LEU A 8 -3.41 -0.98 11.73
N TRP A 9 -2.62 0.10 11.72
CA TRP A 9 -1.57 0.29 10.73
C TRP A 9 -0.51 -0.80 10.84
N ARG A 10 -0.30 -1.54 9.76
CA ARG A 10 0.79 -2.51 9.63
C ARG A 10 1.69 -2.13 8.48
N CYS A 11 3.00 -2.11 8.74
CA CYS A 11 4.01 -2.00 7.70
C CYS A 11 4.04 -3.30 6.89
N MET A 12 3.80 -3.18 5.59
CA MET A 12 3.68 -4.28 4.64
C MET A 12 4.91 -4.41 3.75
N ALA A 13 5.60 -3.31 3.46
CA ALA A 13 6.80 -3.32 2.64
C ALA A 13 7.65 -2.08 2.89
N VAL A 14 8.95 -2.20 2.64
CA VAL A 14 9.85 -1.06 2.45
C VAL A 14 10.20 -0.98 0.97
N ILE A 15 9.95 0.18 0.38
CA ILE A 15 10.18 0.49 -1.03
C ILE A 15 11.35 1.46 -1.11
N GLU A 16 12.32 1.15 -1.98
CA GLU A 16 13.44 2.01 -2.33
C GLU A 16 13.19 2.63 -3.70
N VAL A 17 13.45 3.93 -3.81
CA VAL A 17 13.42 4.70 -5.07
C VAL A 17 14.62 5.63 -5.10
N GLY A 18 14.98 6.15 -6.28
CA GLY A 18 16.03 7.16 -6.40
C GLY A 18 15.71 8.44 -5.61
N ASP A 19 16.74 9.12 -5.11
CA ASP A 19 16.61 10.31 -4.25
C ASP A 19 16.10 11.58 -4.93
N HIS A 20 15.93 11.57 -6.25
CA HIS A 20 15.29 12.63 -7.03
C HIS A 20 13.74 12.52 -7.00
N ILE A 21 13.19 11.48 -6.38
CA ILE A 21 11.74 11.30 -6.22
C ILE A 21 11.30 11.93 -4.89
N ASP A 22 10.97 13.21 -4.94
CA ASP A 22 10.77 13.99 -3.72
C ASP A 22 9.51 13.58 -2.92
N ARG A 23 8.48 12.98 -3.56
CA ARG A 23 7.18 12.64 -2.92
C ARG A 23 6.44 11.47 -3.58
N LEU A 24 6.84 10.24 -3.29
CA LEU A 24 6.18 9.04 -3.82
C LEU A 24 4.69 8.93 -3.39
N ASP A 25 4.37 9.43 -2.19
CA ASP A 25 3.01 9.48 -1.63
C ASP A 25 2.03 10.33 -2.44
N GLU A 26 2.51 11.36 -3.13
CA GLU A 26 1.66 12.22 -3.96
C GLU A 26 1.42 11.67 -5.37
N LEU A 27 2.36 10.88 -5.88
CA LEU A 27 2.27 10.26 -7.20
C LEU A 27 1.23 9.14 -7.24
N ILE A 28 0.98 8.51 -6.09
CA ILE A 28 0.00 7.44 -5.95
C ILE A 28 -1.19 8.03 -5.22
N ARG A 29 -2.27 8.27 -5.96
CA ARG A 29 -3.57 8.65 -5.40
C ARG A 29 -4.59 7.60 -5.78
N GLU A 30 -4.68 6.58 -4.95
CA GLU A 30 -5.71 5.54 -5.06
C GLU A 30 -6.84 5.85 -4.08
N ASP A 31 -7.84 6.59 -4.57
CA ASP A 31 -9.00 6.98 -3.77
C ASP A 31 -9.74 5.73 -3.25
N GLY A 32 -10.09 5.74 -1.97
CA GLY A 32 -10.81 4.64 -1.32
C GLY A 32 -9.92 3.52 -0.76
N LEU A 33 -8.59 3.56 -0.95
CA LEU A 33 -7.67 2.65 -0.29
C LEU A 33 -7.14 3.24 1.02
N HIS A 34 -7.17 2.43 2.08
CA HIS A 34 -6.65 2.81 3.40
C HIS A 34 -5.16 2.41 3.51
N TYR A 35 -4.28 3.29 3.05
CA TYR A 35 -2.83 3.10 3.11
C TYR A 35 -2.10 4.40 3.50
N ARG A 36 -0.83 4.27 3.85
CA ARG A 36 0.11 5.38 4.05
C ARG A 36 1.47 5.00 3.47
N LEU A 37 2.10 5.94 2.79
CA LEU A 37 3.51 5.87 2.44
C LEU A 37 4.28 6.82 3.35
N VAL A 38 5.17 6.26 4.17
CA VAL A 38 5.90 7.02 5.18
C VAL A 38 7.39 7.02 4.82
N PRO A 39 8.01 8.19 4.58
CA PRO A 39 9.45 8.26 4.36
C PRO A 39 10.25 7.75 5.57
N CYS A 40 11.26 6.92 5.33
CA CYS A 40 12.17 6.44 6.37
C CYS A 40 13.31 7.44 6.59
N ALA A 41 13.56 7.80 7.85
CA ALA A 41 14.69 8.65 8.22
C ALA A 41 16.06 8.00 7.93
N SER A 42 16.12 6.67 7.88
CA SER A 42 17.35 5.89 7.73
C SER A 42 17.67 5.50 6.29
N SER A 43 17.22 6.29 5.31
CA SER A 43 17.44 5.99 3.89
C SER A 43 18.93 5.99 3.53
N PRO A 44 19.41 5.04 2.69
CA PRO A 44 20.78 5.02 2.24
C PRO A 44 21.07 6.20 1.30
N LYS A 45 22.34 6.62 1.21
CA LYS A 45 22.73 7.74 0.33
C LYS A 45 22.42 7.41 -1.14
N GLY A 46 21.77 8.35 -1.84
CA GLY A 46 21.37 8.19 -3.24
C GLY A 46 19.96 7.61 -3.42
N PHE A 47 19.28 7.25 -2.33
CA PHE A 47 17.96 6.63 -2.37
C PHE A 47 17.04 7.18 -1.28
N LEU A 48 15.74 6.98 -1.47
CA LEU A 48 14.71 7.21 -0.48
C LEU A 48 13.98 5.91 -0.20
N TRP A 49 13.84 5.57 1.08
CA TRP A 49 13.02 4.47 1.54
C TRP A 49 11.66 4.96 1.98
N TYR A 50 10.61 4.23 1.60
CA TYR A 50 9.23 4.45 2.01
C TYR A 50 8.68 3.17 2.62
N GLU A 51 8.13 3.28 3.81
CA GLU A 51 7.31 2.23 4.40
C GLU A 51 5.88 2.32 3.87
N LEU A 52 5.39 1.22 3.29
CA LEU A 52 3.99 1.04 2.93
C LEU A 52 3.24 0.48 4.14
N HIS A 53 2.41 1.31 4.76
CA HIS A 53 1.50 0.91 5.81
C HIS A 53 0.08 0.74 5.28
N VAL A 54 -0.63 -0.29 5.72
CA VAL A 54 -2.05 -0.49 5.40
C VAL A 54 -2.85 -0.72 6.67
N ASP A 55 -4.13 -0.36 6.65
CA ASP A 55 -5.03 -0.67 7.77
C ASP A 55 -5.44 -2.15 7.73
N SER A 56 -5.10 -2.90 8.78
CA SER A 56 -5.46 -4.30 8.96
C SER A 56 -6.62 -4.53 9.94
N SER A 57 -7.30 -3.47 10.39
CA SER A 57 -8.37 -3.57 11.41
C SER A 57 -9.55 -4.42 10.97
N GLY A 58 -9.86 -4.46 9.66
CA GLY A 58 -11.00 -5.20 9.12
C GLY A 58 -10.69 -6.62 8.63
N SER A 59 -9.59 -6.81 7.90
CA SER A 59 -9.23 -8.12 7.32
C SER A 59 -7.79 -8.13 6.82
N GLU A 60 -7.02 -9.17 7.17
CA GLU A 60 -5.66 -9.37 6.66
C GLU A 60 -5.64 -9.54 5.12
N HIS A 61 -6.63 -10.23 4.55
CA HIS A 61 -6.77 -10.38 3.11
C HIS A 61 -7.04 -9.05 2.40
N ARG A 62 -7.86 -8.18 3.02
CA ARG A 62 -8.10 -6.82 2.49
C ARG A 62 -6.82 -5.99 2.58
N ALA A 63 -6.12 -6.01 3.71
CA ALA A 63 -4.84 -5.35 3.90
C ALA A 63 -3.79 -5.79 2.85
N ALA A 64 -3.66 -7.10 2.63
CA ALA A 64 -2.76 -7.65 1.62
C ALA A 64 -3.13 -7.21 0.19
N ARG A 65 -4.42 -7.18 -0.15
CA ARG A 65 -4.89 -6.65 -1.45
C ARG A 65 -4.58 -5.18 -1.62
N THR A 66 -4.84 -4.37 -0.60
CA THR A 66 -4.51 -2.94 -0.61
C THR A 66 -3.01 -2.76 -0.84
N ALA A 67 -2.16 -3.48 -0.10
CA ALA A 67 -0.73 -3.42 -0.29
C ALA A 67 -0.31 -3.79 -1.72
N TRP A 68 -0.87 -4.87 -2.28
CA TRP A 68 -0.60 -5.28 -3.66
C TRP A 68 -1.05 -4.24 -4.70
N ALA A 69 -2.20 -3.62 -4.51
CA ALA A 69 -2.69 -2.56 -5.40
C ALA A 69 -1.71 -1.39 -5.45
N ILE A 70 -1.25 -0.93 -4.28
CA ILE A 70 -0.26 0.15 -4.18
C ILE A 70 1.08 -0.25 -4.80
N LEU A 71 1.58 -1.46 -4.52
CA LEU A 71 2.82 -1.96 -5.13
C LEU A 71 2.74 -2.06 -6.66
N TRP A 72 1.58 -2.42 -7.21
CA TRP A 72 1.37 -2.40 -8.66
C TRP A 72 1.30 -0.99 -9.23
N ALA A 73 0.65 -0.05 -8.55
CA ALA A 73 0.67 1.35 -8.94
C ALA A 73 2.10 1.90 -9.00
N ILE A 74 2.93 1.64 -7.98
CA ILE A 74 4.35 2.04 -7.97
C ILE A 74 5.12 1.41 -9.13
N LYS A 75 4.94 0.10 -9.35
CA LYS A 75 5.61 -0.60 -10.47
C LYS A 75 5.21 -0.05 -11.82
N ARG A 76 3.95 0.39 -11.97
CA ARG A 76 3.48 1.03 -13.19
C ARG A 76 4.14 2.39 -13.39
N LEU A 77 4.22 3.22 -12.36
CA LEU A 77 4.95 4.49 -12.42
C LEU A 77 6.41 4.28 -12.82
N ALA A 78 7.04 3.20 -12.35
CA ALA A 78 8.40 2.85 -12.76
C ALA A 78 8.49 2.37 -14.20
N ALA A 79 7.54 1.57 -14.67
CA ALA A 79 7.46 1.17 -16.07
C ALA A 79 7.26 2.37 -17.01
N ASP A 80 6.54 3.40 -16.54
CA ASP A 80 6.31 4.66 -17.26
C ASP A 80 7.49 5.65 -17.13
N GLY A 81 8.55 5.28 -16.39
CA GLY A 81 9.75 6.10 -16.18
C GLY A 81 9.58 7.27 -15.20
N VAL A 82 8.44 7.35 -14.50
CA VAL A 82 8.14 8.39 -13.51
C VAL A 82 8.89 8.16 -12.20
N VAL A 83 9.05 6.89 -11.82
CA VAL A 83 9.84 6.47 -10.64
C VAL A 83 11.02 5.64 -11.13
N THR A 84 12.25 6.07 -10.88
CA THR A 84 13.43 5.26 -11.25
C THR A 84 14.06 4.59 -10.03
N ASP A 85 14.91 3.61 -10.31
CA ASP A 85 15.66 2.85 -9.30
C ASP A 85 14.76 2.17 -8.26
N LEU A 86 13.56 1.76 -8.71
CA LEU A 86 12.55 1.11 -7.87
C LEU A 86 13.02 -0.28 -7.43
N ARG A 87 12.98 -0.51 -6.12
CA ARG A 87 13.18 -1.83 -5.51
C ARG A 87 12.28 -2.03 -4.30
N ILE A 88 11.82 -3.27 -4.09
CA ILE A 88 11.24 -3.67 -2.80
C ILE A 88 12.38 -4.18 -1.92
N VAL A 89 12.67 -3.50 -0.82
CA VAL A 89 13.75 -3.81 0.12
C VAL A 89 13.34 -4.94 1.05
N THR A 90 12.13 -4.84 1.61
CA THR A 90 11.52 -5.85 2.47
C THR A 90 10.03 -5.96 2.18
N GLY A 91 9.45 -7.14 2.40
CA GLY A 91 8.01 -7.38 2.32
C GLY A 91 7.55 -8.20 3.51
N ALA A 92 6.39 -7.89 4.06
CA ALA A 92 5.74 -8.67 5.09
C ALA A 92 5.35 -10.05 4.54
N GLU A 93 5.26 -11.05 5.42
CA GLU A 93 4.90 -12.43 5.04
C GLU A 93 3.57 -12.52 4.29
N TRP A 94 2.65 -11.59 4.54
CA TRP A 94 1.36 -11.49 3.85
C TRP A 94 1.48 -11.20 2.35
N LEU A 95 2.63 -10.67 1.90
CA LEU A 95 2.94 -10.46 0.49
C LEU A 95 3.53 -11.72 -0.18
N HIS A 96 3.76 -12.82 0.54
CA HIS A 96 4.18 -14.08 -0.07
C HIS A 96 3.05 -14.77 -0.84
N VAL A 97 1.79 -14.40 -0.56
CA VAL A 97 0.63 -14.90 -1.29
C VAL A 97 0.25 -13.89 -2.37
N PRO A 98 0.27 -14.27 -3.66
CA PRO A 98 -0.14 -13.37 -4.74
C PRO A 98 -1.63 -13.05 -4.62
N PRO A 99 -2.08 -11.86 -5.08
CA PRO A 99 -3.46 -11.43 -4.89
C PRO A 99 -4.49 -12.33 -5.60
N SER A 100 -4.06 -13.06 -6.63
CA SER A 100 -4.86 -14.08 -7.32
C SER A 100 -5.20 -15.30 -6.46
N ALA A 101 -4.40 -15.57 -5.43
CA ALA A 101 -4.60 -16.67 -4.48
C ALA A 101 -5.38 -16.25 -3.23
N LEU A 102 -5.68 -14.96 -3.05
CA LEU A 102 -6.50 -14.48 -1.94
C LEU A 102 -8.00 -14.71 -2.24
N PRO A 103 -8.81 -15.17 -1.27
CA PRO A 103 -10.25 -15.42 -1.48
C PRO A 103 -10.96 -14.12 -1.88
N ARG A 104 -11.82 -14.15 -2.90
CA ARG A 104 -12.63 -12.99 -3.29
C ARG A 104 -13.45 -12.55 -2.08
N ILE A 105 -13.30 -11.30 -1.67
CA ILE A 105 -14.15 -10.72 -0.65
C ILE A 105 -15.29 -10.06 -1.44
N ASP A 106 -16.46 -10.69 -1.41
CA ASP A 106 -17.69 -10.00 -1.79
C ASP A 106 -17.92 -8.95 -0.70
N VAL A 107 -17.56 -7.70 -1.00
CA VAL A 107 -17.95 -6.58 -0.15
C VAL A 107 -19.45 -6.45 -0.35
N ASP A 108 -20.22 -6.95 0.61
CA ASP A 108 -21.65 -6.73 0.63
C ASP A 108 -21.91 -5.22 0.82
N ILE A 109 -22.10 -4.51 -0.30
CA ILE A 109 -22.57 -3.12 -0.30
C ILE A 109 -24.10 -3.13 -0.22
N SER A 110 -24.70 -4.00 0.59
CA SER A 110 -26.14 -3.96 0.85
C SER A 110 -26.45 -2.95 1.95
N GLY A 111 -26.88 -1.76 1.51
CA GLY A 111 -28.11 -1.18 2.05
C GLY A 111 -27.97 -0.22 3.24
N ALA A 112 -27.34 0.93 3.06
CA ALA A 112 -27.79 2.16 3.72
C ALA A 112 -28.77 2.88 2.78
N ALA A 113 -29.99 2.33 2.66
CA ALA A 113 -31.11 3.05 2.06
C ALA A 113 -31.93 3.68 3.19
N HIS A 114 -32.12 4.99 3.08
CA HIS A 114 -32.95 5.83 3.93
C HIS A 114 -34.34 5.26 4.23
N HIS A 115 -34.79 5.42 5.47
CA HIS A 115 -36.14 5.89 5.78
C HIS A 115 -36.17 6.65 7.10
#